data_AF-A0A0D2MQB1-F1
#
_entry.id   AF-A0A0D2MQB1-F1
#
_cell.length_a   1.000
_cell.length_b   1.000
_cell.length_c   1.000
_cell.angle_alpha   90.00
_cell.angle_beta   90.00
_cell.angle_gamma   90.00
#
_symmetry.space_group_name_H-M   'P 1'
#
loop_
_entity.id
_entity.type
_entity.pdbx_description
1 polymer ?
#
loop_
_entity_poly.entity_id
_entity_poly.type
_entity_poly.pdbx_seq_one_letter_code
_entity_poly.pdbx_strand_id
1 'polypeptide(L)'
;MSGSTTSISSMTSFVPVPEQRAALATAELSYALRSKLACVLGRVSQIFNGHHANISLLQVWFPDAAGSRASKDALQAEYHADCELVVMADPCFDGFRTASAQCHDCGRLSMPGRVFRSGHVQVVQNLRVLPSCLHPRSRLDGALADRVAEALYLPVYDRERPESGPAAVLEALLCARDGD
;
A
#
# COMPACT_ATOMS: atom_id res chain seq x y z
N MET A 1 -32.16 58.28 -10.26
CA MET A 1 -32.30 57.26 -11.31
C MET A 1 -31.17 56.28 -11.12
N SER A 2 -31.52 55.05 -10.76
CA SER A 2 -30.62 53.99 -10.29
C SER A 2 -29.72 53.47 -11.40
N GLY A 3 -28.44 53.24 -11.04
CA GLY A 3 -27.45 52.63 -11.91
C GLY A 3 -27.79 51.17 -12.22
N SER A 4 -27.56 50.77 -13.47
CA SER A 4 -27.68 49.40 -13.95
C SER A 4 -26.28 48.94 -14.39
N THR A 5 -25.54 48.30 -13.50
CA THR A 5 -24.26 47.66 -13.81
C THR A 5 -24.54 46.21 -14.20
N THR A 6 -24.46 45.91 -15.49
CA THR A 6 -24.61 44.55 -16.01
C THR A 6 -23.36 43.74 -15.65
N SER A 7 -23.50 42.83 -14.69
CA SER A 7 -22.44 41.89 -14.31
C SER A 7 -22.39 40.76 -15.35
N ILE A 8 -21.34 40.74 -16.17
CA ILE A 8 -21.07 39.64 -17.12
C ILE A 8 -20.40 38.52 -16.32
N SER A 9 -21.18 37.52 -15.91
CA SER A 9 -20.66 36.26 -15.37
C SER A 9 -19.92 35.51 -16.48
N SER A 10 -18.59 35.64 -16.50
CA SER A 10 -17.74 34.74 -17.28
C SER A 10 -17.79 33.34 -16.67
N MET A 11 -18.54 32.43 -17.30
CA MET A 11 -18.37 31.00 -17.08
C MET A 11 -17.06 30.58 -17.73
N THR A 12 -15.96 30.65 -16.99
CA THR A 12 -14.71 29.98 -17.38
C THR A 12 -14.95 28.48 -17.29
N SER A 13 -15.23 27.87 -18.44
CA SER A 13 -15.10 26.43 -18.67
C SER A 13 -13.70 26.01 -18.23
N PHE A 14 -13.60 25.40 -17.05
CA PHE A 14 -12.37 24.89 -16.50
C PHE A 14 -12.02 23.63 -17.27
N VAL A 15 -11.26 23.76 -18.35
CA VAL A 15 -10.65 22.61 -19.03
C VAL A 15 -9.38 22.30 -18.23
N PRO A 16 -9.33 21.21 -17.44
CA PRO A 16 -8.13 20.89 -16.67
C PRO A 16 -6.95 20.66 -17.61
N VAL A 17 -5.82 21.24 -17.22
CA VAL A 17 -4.52 21.13 -17.91
C VAL A 17 -4.16 19.64 -18.08
N PRO A 18 -3.48 19.21 -19.16
CA PRO A 18 -3.17 17.79 -19.41
C PRO A 18 -2.57 17.03 -18.22
N GLU A 19 -1.73 17.69 -17.42
CA GLU A 19 -1.16 17.13 -16.18
C GLU A 19 -2.21 16.88 -15.09
N GLN A 20 -3.21 17.76 -14.96
CA GLN A 20 -4.34 17.54 -14.04
C GLN A 20 -5.24 16.39 -14.51
N ARG A 21 -5.42 16.22 -15.83
CA ARG A 21 -6.17 15.08 -16.38
C ARG A 21 -5.45 13.75 -16.13
N ALA A 22 -4.12 13.72 -16.29
CA ALA A 22 -3.32 12.53 -16.00
C ALA A 22 -3.33 12.19 -14.50
N ALA A 23 -3.25 13.19 -13.62
CA ALA A 23 -3.35 13.01 -12.17
C ALA A 23 -4.74 12.53 -11.74
N LEU A 24 -5.82 13.09 -12.31
CA LEU A 24 -7.20 12.66 -12.07
C LEU A 24 -7.43 11.22 -12.53
N ALA A 25 -6.98 10.85 -13.73
CA ALA A 25 -7.07 9.47 -14.21
C ALA A 25 -6.28 8.50 -13.32
N THR A 26 -5.10 8.90 -12.84
CA THR A 26 -4.29 8.09 -11.92
C THR A 26 -4.98 7.92 -10.56
N ALA A 27 -5.62 8.98 -10.05
CA ALA A 27 -6.38 8.94 -8.81
C ALA A 27 -7.65 8.07 -8.93
N GLU A 28 -8.39 8.17 -10.03
CA GLU A 28 -9.56 7.33 -10.30
C GLU A 28 -9.20 5.85 -10.44
N LEU A 29 -8.10 5.55 -11.13
CA LEU A 29 -7.56 4.19 -11.25
C LEU A 29 -7.09 3.64 -9.89
N SER A 30 -6.44 4.48 -9.08
CA SER A 30 -6.04 4.13 -7.70
C SER A 30 -7.26 3.82 -6.83
N TYR A 31 -8.32 4.63 -6.91
CA TYR A 31 -9.56 4.41 -6.17
C TYR A 31 -10.29 3.12 -6.59
N ALA A 32 -10.37 2.84 -7.89
CA ALA A 32 -10.98 1.63 -8.41
C ALA A 32 -10.19 0.36 -7.99
N LEU A 33 -8.86 0.42 -8.05
CA LEU A 33 -7.98 -0.66 -7.59
C LEU A 33 -8.16 -0.90 -6.08
N ARG A 34 -8.11 0.17 -5.29
CA ARG A 34 -8.33 0.14 -3.83
C ARG A 34 -9.67 -0.50 -3.48
N SER A 35 -10.74 -0.13 -4.17
CA SER A 35 -12.08 -0.72 -3.98
C SER A 35 -12.12 -2.22 -4.31
N LYS A 36 -11.47 -2.65 -5.41
CA LYS A 36 -11.37 -4.07 -5.77
C LYS A 36 -10.58 -4.84 -4.72
N LEU A 37 -9.47 -4.30 -4.25
CA LEU A 37 -8.64 -4.90 -3.22
C LEU A 37 -9.38 -5.01 -1.88
N ALA A 38 -10.13 -3.99 -1.47
CA ALA A 38 -10.98 -4.06 -0.29
C ALA A 38 -11.99 -5.21 -0.38
N CYS A 39 -12.64 -5.39 -1.54
CA CYS A 39 -13.57 -6.50 -1.75
C CYS A 39 -12.88 -7.87 -1.66
N VAL A 40 -11.68 -8.00 -2.26
CA VAL A 40 -10.89 -9.23 -2.20
C VAL A 40 -10.44 -9.53 -0.78
N LEU A 41 -9.93 -8.54 -0.05
CA LEU A 41 -9.53 -8.69 1.35
C LEU A 41 -10.72 -9.08 2.24
N GLY A 42 -11.91 -8.52 1.99
CA GLY A 42 -13.14 -8.95 2.66
C GLY A 42 -13.47 -10.42 2.41
N ARG A 43 -13.35 -10.90 1.16
CA ARG A 43 -13.53 -12.32 0.83
C ARG A 43 -12.46 -13.20 1.45
N VAL A 44 -11.21 -12.75 1.46
CA VAL A 44 -10.09 -13.44 2.12
C VAL A 44 -10.39 -13.62 3.61
N SER A 45 -10.80 -12.55 4.30
CA SER A 45 -11.20 -12.61 5.70
C SER A 45 -12.36 -13.60 5.93
N GLN A 46 -13.35 -13.66 5.04
CA GLN A 46 -14.45 -14.63 5.10
C GLN A 46 -13.99 -16.07 4.90
N ILE A 47 -13.13 -16.33 3.89
CA ILE A 47 -12.61 -17.68 3.59
C ILE A 47 -11.84 -18.24 4.78
N PHE A 48 -11.04 -17.39 5.41
CA PHE A 48 -10.27 -17.80 6.57
C PHE A 48 -11.11 -17.86 7.86
N ASN A 49 -12.32 -17.28 7.87
CA ASN A 49 -13.32 -17.41 8.94
C ASN A 49 -12.75 -17.15 10.35
N GLY A 50 -11.81 -16.19 10.49
CA GLY A 50 -11.09 -15.90 11.73
C GLY A 50 -9.96 -16.89 12.09
N HIS A 51 -9.76 -17.93 11.30
CA HIS A 51 -8.73 -18.97 11.45
C HIS A 51 -7.67 -18.86 10.35
N HIS A 52 -6.95 -17.75 10.33
CA HIS A 52 -5.73 -17.61 9.54
C HIS A 52 -4.59 -18.33 10.26
N ALA A 53 -4.48 -19.65 10.12
CA ALA A 53 -3.61 -20.47 10.97
C ALA A 53 -2.18 -19.93 11.13
N ASN A 54 -1.65 -19.22 10.11
CA ASN A 54 -0.31 -18.65 10.14
C ASN A 54 -0.22 -17.19 9.67
N ILE A 55 -1.29 -16.57 9.14
CA ILE A 55 -1.24 -15.18 8.64
C ILE A 55 -1.75 -14.26 9.74
N SER A 56 -0.85 -13.46 10.31
CA SER A 56 -1.20 -12.58 11.43
C SER A 56 -1.63 -11.19 10.98
N LEU A 57 -1.02 -10.71 9.90
CA LEU A 57 -1.34 -9.45 9.26
C LEU A 57 -1.20 -9.61 7.75
N LEU A 58 -2.18 -9.10 7.01
CA LEU A 58 -2.13 -8.92 5.57
C LEU A 58 -2.41 -7.45 5.29
N GLN A 59 -1.45 -6.72 4.71
CA GLN A 59 -1.61 -5.31 4.36
C GLN A 59 -1.18 -5.04 2.92
N VAL A 60 -1.73 -3.97 2.34
CA VAL A 60 -1.46 -3.58 0.95
C VAL A 60 -0.53 -2.37 0.92
N TRP A 61 0.52 -2.47 0.12
CA TRP A 61 1.44 -1.39 -0.17
C TRP A 61 1.17 -0.79 -1.55
N PHE A 62 1.21 0.54 -1.63
CA PHE A 62 1.10 1.28 -2.88
C PHE A 62 2.36 2.10 -3.15
N PRO A 63 2.68 2.37 -4.42
CA PRO A 63 3.60 3.46 -4.73
C PRO A 63 2.95 4.79 -4.30
N ASP A 64 3.72 5.70 -3.75
CA ASP A 64 3.22 7.06 -3.57
C ASP A 64 2.82 7.63 -4.94
N ALA A 65 1.55 8.00 -5.06
CA ALA A 65 1.09 8.74 -6.24
C ALA A 65 1.92 10.01 -6.35
N ALA A 66 2.16 10.48 -7.58
CA ALA A 66 3.08 11.58 -7.87
C ALA A 66 2.64 12.98 -7.34
N GLY A 67 2.05 13.08 -6.15
CA GLY A 67 1.58 14.30 -5.50
C GLY A 67 2.37 14.62 -4.23
N SER A 68 2.74 15.90 -4.09
CA SER A 68 3.50 16.55 -3.00
C SER A 68 5.01 16.25 -2.94
N ARG A 69 5.45 14.98 -3.00
CA ARG A 69 6.87 14.60 -2.83
C ARG A 69 7.39 13.59 -3.85
N ALA A 70 6.77 13.52 -5.03
CA ALA A 70 7.27 12.69 -6.11
C ALA A 70 8.71 13.09 -6.44
N SER A 71 9.68 12.32 -5.96
CA SER A 71 11.05 12.54 -6.36
C SER A 71 11.13 12.29 -7.86
N LYS A 72 11.72 13.26 -8.58
CA LYS A 72 12.02 13.11 -10.01
C LYS A 72 13.00 11.96 -10.26
N ASP A 73 13.66 11.48 -9.21
CA ASP A 73 14.51 10.32 -9.26
C ASP A 73 13.69 9.06 -8.92
N ALA A 74 13.54 8.17 -9.93
CA ALA A 74 12.93 6.86 -9.74
C ALA A 74 13.66 6.02 -8.69
N LEU A 75 14.88 6.38 -8.29
CA LEU A 75 15.63 5.78 -7.17
C LEU A 75 15.06 6.12 -5.79
N GLN A 76 14.27 7.18 -5.66
CA GLN A 76 13.64 7.64 -4.42
C GLN A 76 12.12 7.40 -4.40
N ALA A 77 11.61 6.46 -5.20
CA ALA A 77 10.22 6.06 -5.09
C ALA A 77 9.93 5.60 -3.66
N GLU A 78 8.97 6.27 -3.01
CA GLU A 78 8.45 5.94 -1.70
C GLU A 78 7.23 5.03 -1.85
N TYR A 79 7.05 4.14 -0.88
CA TYR A 79 5.95 3.19 -0.82
C TYR A 79 5.34 3.26 0.56
N HIS A 80 4.01 3.23 0.63
CA HIS A 80 3.28 3.27 1.88
C HIS A 80 2.35 2.08 2.00
N ALA A 81 2.15 1.59 3.21
CA ALA A 81 1.06 0.67 3.50
C ALA A 81 -0.25 1.46 3.61
N ASP A 82 -1.31 0.97 2.99
CA ASP A 82 -2.66 1.53 3.10
C ASP A 82 -3.25 1.16 4.46
N CYS A 83 -3.68 2.17 5.22
CA CYS A 83 -4.20 1.96 6.56
C CYS A 83 -5.56 1.24 6.58
N GLU A 84 -6.35 1.28 5.50
CA GLU A 84 -7.69 0.69 5.45
C GLU A 84 -7.70 -0.68 4.76
N LEU A 85 -6.72 -0.97 3.89
CA LEU A 85 -6.62 -2.25 3.19
C LEU A 85 -5.79 -3.26 3.98
N VAL A 86 -6.40 -3.77 5.05
CA VAL A 86 -5.78 -4.72 5.97
C VAL A 86 -6.72 -5.87 6.32
N VAL A 87 -6.16 -7.06 6.51
CA VAL A 87 -6.79 -8.18 7.24
C VAL A 87 -5.86 -8.52 8.40
N MET A 88 -6.40 -8.52 9.60
CA MET A 88 -5.61 -8.71 10.82
C MET A 88 -6.27 -9.81 11.65
N ALA A 89 -5.48 -10.83 12.01
CA ALA A 89 -5.97 -11.95 12.81
C ALA A 89 -6.00 -11.61 14.31
N ASP A 90 -5.11 -10.73 14.77
CA ASP A 90 -4.96 -10.35 16.17
C ASP A 90 -4.80 -8.82 16.28
N PRO A 91 -5.66 -8.11 17.06
CA PRO A 91 -5.58 -6.67 17.27
C PRO A 91 -4.23 -6.15 17.76
N CYS A 92 -3.37 -6.99 18.34
CA CYS A 92 -2.03 -6.58 18.76
C CYS A 92 -1.16 -6.05 17.60
N PHE A 93 -1.49 -6.37 16.35
CA PHE A 93 -0.78 -5.86 15.17
C PHE A 93 -1.17 -4.43 14.77
N ASP A 94 -2.16 -3.80 15.42
CA ASP A 94 -2.66 -2.48 15.04
C ASP A 94 -1.60 -1.37 15.14
N GLY A 95 -0.74 -1.44 16.17
CA GLY A 95 0.38 -0.53 16.32
C GLY A 95 1.39 -0.65 15.18
N PHE A 96 1.69 -1.88 14.75
CA PHE A 96 2.58 -2.14 13.61
C PHE A 96 1.96 -1.72 12.27
N ARG A 97 0.67 -1.99 12.06
CA ARG A 97 -0.08 -1.51 10.88
C ARG A 97 0.03 0.01 10.76
N THR A 98 -0.25 0.71 11.85
CA THR A 98 -0.17 2.18 11.91
C THR A 98 1.25 2.66 11.62
N ALA A 99 2.25 2.02 12.21
CA ALA A 99 3.65 2.35 11.96
C ALA A 99 4.10 2.06 10.51
N SER A 100 3.55 1.02 9.88
CA SER A 100 3.82 0.68 8.47
C SER A 100 3.20 1.73 7.53
N ALA A 101 1.98 2.18 7.82
CA ALA A 101 1.33 3.24 7.05
C ALA A 101 2.03 4.60 7.20
N GLN A 102 2.70 4.83 8.33
CA GLN A 102 3.52 6.02 8.60
C GLN A 102 5.00 5.84 8.21
N CYS A 103 5.41 4.66 7.72
CA CYS A 103 6.78 4.38 7.31
C CYS A 103 7.05 5.01 5.94
N HIS A 104 7.54 6.24 5.93
CA HIS A 104 8.04 6.88 4.70
C HIS A 104 9.47 6.46 4.35
N ASP A 105 10.20 5.87 5.31
CA ASP A 105 11.57 5.36 5.11
C ASP A 105 11.61 4.07 4.27
N CYS A 106 10.45 3.48 3.99
CA CYS A 106 10.27 2.25 3.25
C CYS A 106 10.38 2.48 1.73
N GLY A 107 11.46 3.15 1.29
CA GLY A 107 11.69 3.53 -0.11
C GLY A 107 12.04 2.36 -1.05
N ARG A 108 12.49 2.66 -2.26
CA ARG A 108 12.83 1.71 -3.34
C ARG A 108 13.64 0.46 -2.96
N LEU A 109 14.47 0.51 -1.93
CA LEU A 109 15.25 -0.64 -1.49
C LEU A 109 14.49 -1.58 -0.55
N SER A 110 13.38 -1.14 0.02
CA SER A 110 12.51 -1.92 0.91
C SER A 110 12.02 -3.21 0.25
N MET A 111 11.55 -4.16 1.06
CA MET A 111 10.99 -5.41 0.53
C MET A 111 9.81 -5.16 -0.43
N PRO A 112 8.82 -4.29 -0.11
CA PRO A 112 7.81 -3.87 -1.09
C PRO A 112 8.43 -3.24 -2.34
N GLY A 113 9.37 -2.32 -2.18
CA GLY A 113 10.03 -1.64 -3.31
C GLY A 113 10.77 -2.59 -4.25
N ARG A 114 11.41 -3.63 -3.71
CA ARG A 114 12.06 -4.69 -4.51
C ARG A 114 11.04 -5.44 -5.36
N VAL A 115 9.88 -5.79 -4.78
CA VAL A 115 8.80 -6.51 -5.45
C VAL A 115 8.18 -5.65 -6.55
N PHE A 116 7.95 -4.35 -6.30
CA PHE A 116 7.48 -3.42 -7.32
C PHE A 116 8.40 -3.37 -8.55
N ARG A 117 9.73 -3.38 -8.34
CA ARG A 117 10.69 -3.33 -9.45
C ARG A 117 10.82 -4.65 -10.20
N SER A 118 10.83 -5.75 -9.46
CA SER A 118 11.15 -7.05 -10.04
C SER A 118 9.91 -7.76 -10.56
N GLY A 119 8.73 -7.42 -10.04
CA GLY A 119 7.49 -8.13 -10.33
C GLY A 119 7.47 -9.58 -9.82
N HIS A 120 8.40 -9.94 -8.92
CA HIS A 120 8.54 -11.30 -8.40
C HIS A 120 8.01 -11.39 -6.98
N VAL A 121 7.41 -12.53 -6.66
CA VAL A 121 7.10 -12.88 -5.27
C VAL A 121 8.41 -12.93 -4.47
N GLN A 122 8.41 -12.31 -3.29
CA GLN A 122 9.54 -12.38 -2.36
C GLN A 122 9.11 -13.08 -1.08
N VAL A 123 9.95 -13.99 -0.61
CA VAL A 123 9.75 -14.71 0.65
C VAL A 123 10.91 -14.35 1.57
N VAL A 124 10.59 -13.84 2.74
CA VAL A 124 11.55 -13.57 3.80
C VAL A 124 11.32 -14.61 4.89
N GLN A 125 12.19 -15.62 4.93
CA GLN A 125 12.10 -16.73 5.90
C GLN A 125 12.59 -16.37 7.30
N ASN A 126 13.29 -15.24 7.42
CA ASN A 126 13.72 -14.74 8.72
C ASN A 126 13.70 -13.22 8.72
N LEU A 127 12.57 -12.65 9.13
CA LEU A 127 12.36 -11.21 9.17
C LEU A 127 13.33 -10.52 10.15
N ARG A 128 13.90 -11.25 11.13
CA ARG A 128 14.88 -10.72 12.11
C ARG A 128 16.18 -10.25 11.47
N VAL A 129 16.54 -10.79 10.32
CA VAL A 129 17.80 -10.42 9.64
C VAL A 129 17.64 -9.17 8.78
N LEU A 130 16.41 -8.72 8.56
CA LEU A 130 16.17 -7.53 7.77
C LEU A 130 16.50 -6.27 8.58
N PRO A 131 17.40 -5.39 8.09
CA PRO A 131 17.59 -4.09 8.69
C PRO A 131 16.32 -3.24 8.56
N SER A 132 16.17 -2.26 9.45
CA SER A 132 14.98 -1.39 9.53
C SER A 132 14.72 -0.59 8.25
N CYS A 133 15.77 -0.32 7.45
CA CYS A 133 15.65 0.34 6.15
C CYS A 133 15.00 -0.55 5.07
N LEU A 134 14.90 -1.86 5.29
CA LEU A 134 14.27 -2.79 4.37
C LEU A 134 12.85 -3.20 4.78
N HIS A 135 12.52 -3.07 6.07
CA HIS A 135 11.22 -3.40 6.64
C HIS A 135 11.05 -2.71 8.00
N PRO A 136 9.86 -2.18 8.36
CA PRO A 136 9.62 -1.49 9.63
C PRO A 136 9.53 -2.46 10.82
N ARG A 137 10.22 -3.61 10.79
CA ARG A 137 10.14 -4.68 11.80
C ARG A 137 10.42 -4.15 13.21
N SER A 138 11.35 -3.21 13.33
CA SER A 138 11.71 -2.56 14.61
C SER A 138 10.55 -1.81 15.28
N ARG A 139 9.40 -1.68 14.59
CA ARG A 139 8.16 -1.10 15.12
C ARG A 139 7.20 -2.16 15.68
N LEU A 140 7.49 -3.46 15.54
CA LEU A 140 6.78 -4.51 16.26
C LEU A 140 7.14 -4.44 17.74
N ASP A 141 6.15 -4.58 18.62
CA ASP A 141 6.39 -4.76 20.05
C ASP A 141 7.17 -6.07 20.29
N GLY A 142 7.99 -6.13 21.35
CA GLY A 142 8.97 -7.20 21.57
C GLY A 142 8.36 -8.60 21.51
N ALA A 143 7.22 -8.81 22.18
CA ALA A 143 6.53 -10.10 22.15
C ALA A 143 5.99 -10.47 20.75
N LEU A 144 5.66 -9.48 19.92
CA LEU A 144 5.20 -9.70 18.53
C LEU A 144 6.35 -9.89 17.57
N ALA A 145 7.45 -9.17 17.79
CA ALA A 145 8.68 -9.36 17.02
C ALA A 145 9.13 -10.82 17.10
N ASP A 146 9.07 -11.45 18.27
CA ASP A 146 9.48 -12.84 18.41
C ASP A 146 8.55 -13.84 17.71
N ARG A 147 7.25 -13.54 17.63
CA ARG A 147 6.22 -14.37 16.99
C ARG A 147 6.26 -14.30 15.46
N VAL A 148 6.51 -13.11 14.90
CA VAL A 148 6.58 -12.91 13.45
C VAL A 148 7.97 -13.31 12.95
N ALA A 149 8.06 -14.48 12.32
CA ALA A 149 9.32 -14.99 11.80
C ALA A 149 9.49 -14.72 10.30
N GLU A 150 8.38 -14.68 9.55
CA GLU A 150 8.43 -14.67 8.09
C GLU A 150 7.52 -13.61 7.49
N ALA A 151 7.83 -13.18 6.27
CA ALA A 151 6.94 -12.35 5.48
C ALA A 151 6.91 -12.81 4.01
N LEU A 152 5.73 -12.73 3.41
CA LEU A 152 5.51 -12.99 2.00
C LEU A 152 5.07 -11.69 1.32
N TYR A 153 5.71 -11.34 0.21
CA TYR A 153 5.35 -10.19 -0.60
C TYR A 153 4.88 -10.65 -1.97
N LEU A 154 3.66 -10.29 -2.35
CA LEU A 154 3.06 -10.67 -3.62
C LEU A 154 2.76 -9.42 -4.46
N PRO A 155 3.28 -9.33 -5.71
CA PRO A 155 2.90 -8.26 -6.62
C PRO A 155 1.45 -8.44 -7.06
N VAL A 156 0.69 -7.35 -7.04
CA VAL A 156 -0.66 -7.26 -7.59
C VAL A 156 -0.60 -6.49 -8.89
N TYR A 157 -1.07 -7.10 -9.98
CA TYR A 157 -1.06 -6.48 -11.31
C TYR A 157 -2.44 -5.94 -11.67
N ASP A 158 -2.44 -4.79 -12.35
CA ASP A 158 -3.61 -4.33 -13.08
C ASP A 158 -3.75 -5.16 -14.36
N ARG A 159 -4.84 -5.94 -14.46
CA ARG A 159 -5.08 -6.82 -15.62
C ARG A 159 -5.28 -6.04 -16.92
N GLU A 160 -5.71 -4.78 -16.82
CA GLU A 160 -5.90 -3.92 -17.99
C GLU A 160 -4.59 -3.30 -18.48
N ARG A 161 -3.54 -3.32 -17.64
CA ARG A 161 -2.22 -2.70 -17.91
C ARG A 161 -1.06 -3.53 -17.35
N PRO A 162 -0.92 -4.80 -17.76
CA PRO A 162 0.10 -5.70 -17.22
C PRO A 162 1.54 -5.21 -17.46
N GLU A 163 1.76 -4.43 -18.52
CA GLU A 163 3.06 -3.84 -18.89
C GLU A 163 3.49 -2.69 -17.95
N SER A 164 2.56 -2.12 -17.18
CA SER A 164 2.87 -1.05 -16.21
C SER A 164 3.54 -1.58 -14.94
N GLY A 165 3.69 -2.90 -14.80
CA GLY A 165 4.23 -3.55 -13.61
C GLY A 165 3.21 -3.69 -12.48
N PRO A 166 3.68 -4.04 -11.26
CA PRO A 166 2.80 -4.19 -10.11
C PRO A 166 2.13 -2.85 -9.74
N ALA A 167 0.81 -2.86 -9.60
CA ALA A 167 0.02 -1.72 -9.16
C ALA A 167 -0.06 -1.62 -7.63
N ALA A 168 0.12 -2.73 -6.93
CA ALA A 168 0.23 -2.80 -5.48
C ALA A 168 1.12 -4.00 -5.07
N VAL A 169 1.50 -4.07 -3.80
CA VAL A 169 2.15 -5.25 -3.20
C VAL A 169 1.39 -5.67 -1.97
N LEU A 170 0.96 -6.93 -1.91
CA LEU A 170 0.42 -7.54 -0.70
C LEU A 170 1.57 -8.02 0.16
N GLU A 171 1.59 -7.62 1.43
CA GLU A 171 2.49 -8.17 2.44
C GLU A 171 1.69 -9.01 3.43
N ALA A 172 2.08 -10.27 3.59
CA ALA A 172 1.57 -11.15 4.62
C ALA A 172 2.66 -11.40 5.66
N LEU A 173 2.43 -10.97 6.90
CA LEU A 173 3.27 -11.36 8.04
C LEU A 173 2.79 -12.69 8.58
N LEU A 174 3.74 -13.62 8.70
CA LEU A 174 3.47 -14.97 9.14
C LEU A 174 4.03 -15.20 10.53
N CYS A 175 3.18 -15.72 11.42
CA CYS A 175 3.63 -16.24 12.71
C CYS A 175 3.91 -17.74 12.60
N ALA A 176 4.87 -18.20 13.40
CA ALA A 176 5.06 -19.62 13.62
C ALA A 176 3.76 -20.23 14.16
N ARG A 177 3.45 -21.46 13.72
CA ARG A 177 2.39 -22.24 14.35
C ARG A 177 2.83 -22.59 15.76
N ASP A 178 1.90 -22.48 16.71
CA ASP A 178 2.09 -23.11 18.02
C ASP A 178 2.16 -24.63 17.81
N GLY A 179 3.38 -25.17 17.80
CA GLY A 179 3.70 -26.60 17.91
C GLY A 179 3.27 -27.52 16.75
N ASP A 180 4.25 -27.94 15.95
CA ASP A 180 4.51 -29.39 15.78
C ASP A 180 5.51 -29.82 16.87
#